data_AF-A0A5C5R628-F1
#
_entry.id   AF-A0A5C5R628-F1
#
_cell.length_a   1.000
_cell.length_b   1.000
_cell.length_c   1.000
_cell.angle_alpha   90.00
_cell.angle_beta   90.00
_cell.angle_gamma   90.00
#
_symmetry.space_group_name_H-M   'P 1'
#
loop_
_entity.id
_entity.type
_entity.pdbx_description
1 polymer ?
#
loop_
_entity_poly.entity_id
_entity_poly.type
_entity_poly.pdbx_seq_one_letter_code
_entity_poly.pdbx_strand_id
1 'polypeptide(L)'
;EEGGVARYRGIPLDSKEIELNISEGWSVTKVGLAYQELVTFSLAEDFILKRVRYLDQFQERLELSDDQNAVAQSNGYLLVDTVRQLVTDLYNLCYQSTPTSQA
;
A
#
# COMPACT_ATOMS: atom_id res chain seq x y z
N GLU A 1 -23.97 -10.61 8.08
CA GLU A 1 -24.49 -11.25 6.86
C GLU A 1 -23.31 -11.51 5.95
N GLU A 2 -23.01 -12.77 5.63
CA GLU A 2 -21.89 -13.11 4.74
C GLU A 2 -22.31 -12.86 3.29
N GLY A 3 -22.04 -11.65 2.80
CA GLY A 3 -22.01 -11.37 1.38
C GLY A 3 -20.92 -12.19 0.68
N GLY A 4 -21.00 -12.29 -0.65
CA GLY A 4 -19.96 -12.95 -1.44
C GLY A 4 -18.60 -12.27 -1.27
N VAL A 5 -17.52 -13.06 -1.29
CA VAL A 5 -16.14 -12.55 -1.25
C VAL A 5 -15.41 -12.99 -2.52
N ALA A 6 -14.96 -12.01 -3.31
CA ALA A 6 -14.12 -12.22 -4.47
C ALA A 6 -12.66 -11.87 -4.13
N ARG A 7 -11.71 -12.69 -4.56
CA ARG A 7 -10.28 -12.45 -4.34
C ARG A 7 -9.52 -12.62 -5.64
N TYR A 8 -8.86 -11.53 -6.04
CA TYR A 8 -8.02 -11.47 -7.23
C TYR A 8 -6.54 -11.48 -6.84
N ARG A 9 -5.70 -12.14 -7.65
CA ARG A 9 -4.24 -12.18 -7.49
C ARG A 9 -3.58 -12.27 -8.86
N GLY A 10 -2.50 -11.50 -9.06
CA GLY A 10 -1.72 -11.55 -10.29
C GLY A 10 -2.41 -10.94 -11.51
N ILE A 11 -3.39 -10.07 -11.30
CA ILE A 11 -4.07 -9.32 -12.36
C ILE A 11 -3.97 -7.81 -12.08
N PRO A 12 -4.02 -6.95 -13.13
CA PRO A 12 -4.11 -5.51 -12.97
C PRO A 12 -5.34 -5.09 -12.14
N LEU A 13 -5.23 -4.02 -11.35
CA LEU A 13 -6.33 -3.52 -10.53
C LEU A 13 -7.45 -2.87 -11.37
N ASP A 14 -7.15 -2.47 -12.59
CA ASP A 14 -8.04 -1.90 -13.61
C ASP A 14 -8.52 -2.97 -14.62
N SER A 15 -8.45 -4.26 -14.26
CA SER A 15 -8.99 -5.31 -15.11
C SER A 15 -10.53 -5.22 -15.19
N LYS A 16 -11.08 -5.65 -16.32
CA LYS A 16 -12.54 -5.62 -16.58
C LYS A 16 -13.36 -6.34 -15.51
N GLU A 17 -12.84 -7.43 -14.95
CA GLU A 17 -13.49 -8.20 -13.89
C GLU A 17 -13.61 -7.40 -12.58
N ILE A 18 -12.59 -6.60 -12.24
CA ILE A 18 -12.60 -5.76 -11.05
C ILE A 18 -13.53 -4.56 -11.27
N GLU A 19 -13.45 -3.91 -12.44
CA GLU A 19 -14.36 -2.82 -12.82
C GLU A 19 -15.83 -3.26 -12.79
N LEU A 20 -16.13 -4.46 -13.32
CA LEU A 20 -17.47 -5.03 -13.30
C LEU A 20 -17.99 -5.20 -11.86
N ASN A 21 -17.22 -5.86 -10.98
CA ASN A 21 -17.62 -6.02 -9.58
C ASN A 21 -17.90 -4.68 -8.89
N ILE A 22 -17.02 -3.70 -9.09
CA ILE A 22 -17.22 -2.35 -8.52
C ILE A 22 -18.52 -1.74 -9.05
N SER A 23 -18.80 -1.87 -10.35
CA SER A 23 -20.05 -1.37 -10.95
C SER A 23 -21.31 -2.09 -10.45
N GLU A 24 -21.18 -3.36 -10.06
CA GLU A 24 -22.26 -4.17 -9.46
C GLU A 24 -22.45 -3.91 -7.95
N GLY A 25 -21.68 -2.97 -7.37
CA GLY A 25 -21.83 -2.54 -5.99
C GLY A 25 -20.93 -3.27 -4.98
N TRP A 26 -19.95 -4.03 -5.45
CA TRP A 26 -18.96 -4.63 -4.55
C TRP A 26 -18.03 -3.56 -3.97
N SER A 27 -17.66 -3.72 -2.71
CA SER A 27 -16.71 -2.84 -2.01
C SER A 27 -15.33 -3.47 -1.91
N VAL A 28 -14.29 -2.67 -2.13
CA VAL A 28 -12.90 -3.11 -1.97
C VAL A 28 -12.54 -3.14 -0.49
N THR A 29 -12.42 -4.33 0.09
CA THR A 29 -12.09 -4.51 1.52
C THR A 29 -10.57 -4.63 1.77
N LYS A 30 -9.79 -4.90 0.71
CA LYS A 30 -8.33 -5.02 0.77
C LYS A 30 -7.69 -4.82 -0.60
N VAL A 31 -6.61 -4.04 -0.65
CA VAL A 31 -5.80 -3.82 -1.86
C VAL A 31 -4.32 -4.08 -1.57
N GLY A 32 -3.63 -4.73 -2.50
CA GLY A 32 -2.17 -4.87 -2.46
C GLY A 32 -1.52 -3.69 -3.20
N LEU A 33 -0.57 -3.01 -2.55
CA LEU A 33 0.06 -1.80 -3.08
C LEU A 33 1.58 -1.91 -2.99
N ALA A 34 2.25 -1.26 -3.92
CA ALA A 34 3.67 -0.91 -3.84
C ALA A 34 3.78 0.62 -3.71
N TYR A 35 4.66 1.09 -2.84
CA TYR A 35 4.83 2.52 -2.58
C TYR A 35 6.28 2.94 -2.77
N GLN A 36 6.49 3.97 -3.58
CA GLN A 36 7.78 4.56 -3.95
C GLN A 36 8.85 3.56 -4.41
N GLU A 37 8.43 2.45 -5.04
CA GLU A 37 9.31 1.33 -5.40
C GLU A 37 10.14 0.81 -4.20
N LEU A 38 9.68 1.07 -2.98
CA LEU A 38 10.43 0.81 -1.76
C LEU A 38 9.81 -0.33 -0.96
N VAL A 39 8.50 -0.24 -0.71
CA VAL A 39 7.78 -1.19 0.13
C VAL A 39 6.54 -1.71 -0.56
N THR A 40 6.20 -2.97 -0.26
CA THR A 40 4.92 -3.59 -0.59
C THR A 40 4.13 -3.87 0.67
N PHE A 41 2.82 -3.72 0.60
CA PHE A 41 1.91 -4.02 1.70
C PHE A 41 0.51 -4.31 1.18
N SER A 42 -0.36 -4.79 2.07
CA SER A 42 -1.80 -4.83 1.85
C SER A 42 -2.47 -3.80 2.75
N LEU A 43 -3.27 -2.90 2.17
CA LEU A 43 -4.11 -1.96 2.89
C LEU A 43 -5.51 -2.54 3.01
N ALA A 44 -6.02 -2.67 4.23
CA ALA A 44 -7.40 -3.05 4.49
C ALA A 44 -8.28 -1.81 4.71
N GLU A 45 -9.60 -1.98 4.62
CA GLU A 45 -10.60 -0.92 4.79
C GLU A 45 -10.56 -0.20 6.15
N ASP A 46 -10.01 -0.86 7.16
CA ASP A 46 -9.76 -0.33 8.50
C ASP A 46 -8.45 0.48 8.60
N PHE A 47 -7.83 0.81 7.45
CA PHE A 47 -6.52 1.45 7.33
C PHE A 47 -5.37 0.65 7.97
N ILE A 48 -5.54 -0.63 8.27
CA ILE A 48 -4.45 -1.47 8.77
C ILE A 48 -3.55 -1.88 7.61
N LEU A 49 -2.27 -1.49 7.72
CA LEU A 49 -1.18 -1.96 6.88
C LEU A 49 -0.77 -3.38 7.28
N LYS A 50 -0.88 -4.35 6.37
CA LYS A 50 -0.51 -5.75 6.60
C LYS A 50 0.63 -6.16 5.70
N ARG A 51 1.55 -6.98 6.22
CA ARG A 51 2.67 -7.59 5.47
C ARG A 51 3.57 -6.55 4.78
N VAL A 52 3.95 -5.49 5.51
CA VAL A 52 4.92 -4.51 5.03
C VAL A 52 6.26 -5.20 4.78
N ARG A 53 6.79 -5.09 3.56
CA ARG A 53 8.08 -5.65 3.15
C ARG A 53 8.79 -4.69 2.21
N TYR A 54 10.10 -4.56 2.35
CA TYR A 54 10.92 -3.90 1.34
C TYR A 54 10.91 -4.68 0.03
N LEU A 55 11.02 -3.97 -1.10
CA LEU A 55 11.33 -4.60 -2.38
C LEU A 55 12.75 -5.16 -2.38
N ASP A 56 12.94 -6.27 -3.09
CA ASP A 56 14.18 -7.05 -3.09
C ASP A 56 15.40 -6.17 -3.48
N GLN A 57 15.25 -5.31 -4.50
CA GLN A 57 16.29 -4.37 -4.92
C GLN A 57 16.74 -3.41 -3.79
N PHE A 58 15.84 -3.03 -2.90
CA PHE A 58 16.18 -2.18 -1.76
C PHE A 58 16.83 -2.96 -0.63
N GLN A 59 16.43 -4.22 -0.42
CA GLN A 59 17.08 -5.09 0.56
C GLN A 59 18.55 -5.31 0.20
N GLU A 60 18.85 -5.60 -1.07
CA GLU A 60 20.23 -5.75 -1.56
C GLU A 60 21.11 -4.51 -1.28
N ARG A 61 20.54 -3.30 -1.34
CA ARG A 61 21.28 -2.05 -1.05
C ARG A 61 21.52 -1.83 0.45
N LEU A 62 20.65 -2.34 1.31
CA LEU A 62 20.77 -2.17 2.76
C LEU A 62 21.78 -3.15 3.36
N GLU A 63 22.01 -4.29 2.72
CA GLU A 63 22.98 -5.32 3.12
C GLU A 63 24.44 -4.99 2.77
N LEU A 64 24.75 -3.77 2.33
CA LEU A 64 26.10 -3.35 1.91
C LEU A 64 27.09 -3.12 3.08
N SER A 65 26.67 -3.34 4.33
CA SER A 65 27.48 -3.14 5.55
C SER A 65 27.63 -4.43 6.34
N ASP A 66 28.86 -4.76 6.74
CA ASP A 66 29.15 -5.89 7.64
C ASP A 66 28.69 -5.63 9.10
N ASP A 67 28.44 -4.37 9.46
CA ASP A 67 27.87 -4.00 10.77
C ASP A 67 26.35 -4.14 10.77
N GLN A 68 25.87 -5.22 11.38
CA GLN A 68 24.45 -5.53 11.53
C GLN A 68 23.66 -4.47 12.31
N ASN A 69 24.28 -3.76 13.25
CA ASN A 69 23.60 -2.68 13.96
C ASN A 69 23.38 -1.48 13.04
N ALA A 70 24.37 -1.13 12.23
CA ALA A 70 24.25 -0.07 11.25
C ALA A 70 23.18 -0.37 10.18
N VAL A 71 23.10 -1.62 9.73
CA VAL A 71 22.05 -2.10 8.81
C VAL A 71 20.67 -1.97 9.47
N ALA A 72 20.50 -2.48 10.69
CA ALA A 72 19.23 -2.42 11.41
C ALA A 72 18.76 -0.98 11.66
N GLN A 73 19.68 -0.08 12.03
CA GLN A 73 19.38 1.34 12.21
C GLN A 73 18.94 2.00 10.90
N SER A 74 19.68 1.77 9.81
CA SER A 74 19.37 2.33 8.49
C SER A 74 18.00 1.86 8.00
N ASN A 75 17.70 0.57 8.16
CA ASN A 75 16.37 0.00 7.89
C ASN A 75 15.30 0.71 8.72
N GLY A 76 15.51 0.85 10.03
CA GLY A 76 14.57 1.51 10.93
C GLY A 76 14.25 2.94 10.50
N TYR A 77 15.27 3.76 10.22
CA TYR A 77 15.07 5.14 9.77
C TYR A 77 14.28 5.22 8.47
N LEU A 78 14.65 4.38 7.50
CA LEU A 78 13.97 4.33 6.20
C LEU A 78 12.51 3.92 6.35
N LEU A 79 12.21 2.91 7.19
CA LEU A 79 10.83 2.48 7.44
C LEU A 79 9.99 3.61 8.04
N VAL A 80 10.52 4.29 9.06
CA VAL A 80 9.83 5.37 9.75
C VAL A 80 9.52 6.51 8.79
N ASP A 81 10.49 6.92 7.98
CA ASP A 81 10.26 7.99 7.00
C ASP A 81 9.26 7.57 5.92
N THR A 82 9.36 6.34 5.42
CA THR A 82 8.40 5.79 4.44
C THR A 82 6.98 5.77 4.98
N VAL A 83 6.80 5.29 6.21
CA VAL A 83 5.47 5.23 6.85
C VAL A 83 4.93 6.65 7.06
N ARG A 84 5.78 7.60 7.47
CA ARG A 84 5.39 9.01 7.61
C ARG A 84 4.90 9.61 6.29
N GLN A 85 5.64 9.38 5.20
CA GLN A 85 5.25 9.84 3.86
C GLN A 85 3.96 9.15 3.40
N LEU A 86 3.87 7.83 3.53
CA LEU A 86 2.68 7.05 3.16
C LEU A 86 1.43 7.55 3.89
N VAL A 87 1.50 7.77 5.20
CA VAL A 87 0.36 8.26 5.99
C VAL A 87 -0.04 9.68 5.55
N THR A 88 0.94 10.53 5.24
CA THR A 88 0.68 11.88 4.73
C THR A 88 -0.04 11.84 3.37
N ASP A 89 0.42 10.99 2.47
CA ASP A 89 -0.15 10.84 1.13
C ASP A 89 -1.56 10.23 1.20
N LEU A 90 -1.77 9.21 2.05
CA LEU A 90 -3.10 8.64 2.29
C LEU A 90 -4.05 9.68 2.86
N TYR A 91 -3.61 10.48 3.83
CA TYR A 91 -4.41 11.57 4.38
C TYR A 91 -4.79 12.58 3.29
N ASN A 92 -3.82 13.03 2.49
CA ASN A 92 -4.06 13.98 1.41
C ASN A 92 -5.02 13.39 0.36
N LEU A 93 -4.85 12.12 -0.01
CA LEU A 93 -5.76 11.43 -0.94
C LEU A 93 -7.18 11.36 -0.38
N CYS A 94 -7.37 11.04 0.90
CA CYS A 94 -8.70 10.93 1.48
C CYS A 94 -9.39 12.30 1.66
N TYR A 95 -8.65 13.36 2.01
CA TYR A 95 -9.24 14.64 2.39
C TYR A 95 -9.16 15.74 1.32
N GLN A 96 -8.16 15.72 0.45
CA GLN A 96 -8.02 16.70 -0.64
C GLN A 96 -8.77 16.27 -1.92
N SER A 97 -9.27 15.04 -1.98
CA SER A 97 -10.14 14.56 -3.07
C SER A 97 -11.60 15.02 -2.96
N THR A 98 -11.92 15.93 -2.02
CA THR A 98 -13.22 16.60 -2.06
C THR A 98 -13.26 17.40 -3.36
N PRO A 99 -14.13 17.08 -4.34
CA PRO A 99 -14.25 17.93 -5.50
C PRO A 99 -14.70 19.28 -4.94
N THR A 100 -13.95 20.34 -5.24
CA THR A 100 -14.52 21.67 -5.29
C THR A 100 -15.67 21.57 -6.29
N SER A 101 -16.89 21.33 -5.80
CA SER A 101 -18.11 21.56 -6.54
C SER A 101 -18.12 23.05 -6.80
N GLN A 102 -17.52 23.46 -7.92
CA GLN A 102 -17.72 24.78 -8.46
C GLN A 102 -19.21 24.91 -8.75
N ALA A 103 -19.77 25.98 -8.19
CA ALA A 103 -21.14 26.43 -8.30
C ALA A 103 -21.54 26.76 -9.74
#